data_AF-A0A098MES6-F1
#
_entry.id   AF-A0A098MES6-F1
#
_cell.length_a   1.000
_cell.length_b   1.000
_cell.length_c   1.000
_cell.angle_alpha   90.00
_cell.angle_beta   90.00
_cell.angle_gamma   90.00
#
_symmetry.space_group_name_H-M   'P 1'
#
loop_
_entity.id
_entity.type
_entity.pdbx_description
1 polymer ?
#
loop_
_entity_poly.entity_id
_entity_poly.type
_entity_poly.pdbx_seq_one_letter_code
_entity_poly.pdbx_strand_id
1 'polypeptide(L)'
;MDGDLYEYVISSGSTRKILDLPYTSYVERFVFNGNQALWKQRNFDQYGKNVYLNLDAVNPQPTDLTLPVIQGKSEYRQMSISKRYAVWLETSGDKVMLMGVDLELGNAFNLGAIKVAQFVGFNGEKLALVIDDKLVYRNIVRSN
;
A
#
# COMPACT_ATOMS: atom_id res chain seq x y z
N MET A 1 -18.33 -1.64 -13.65
CA MET A 1 -18.01 -1.96 -12.24
C MET A 1 -17.13 -0.83 -11.80
N ASP A 2 -17.66 0.01 -10.94
CA ASP A 2 -17.06 1.31 -10.66
C ASP A 2 -16.19 1.14 -9.41
N GLY A 3 -14.89 1.42 -9.54
CA GLY A 3 -13.89 1.18 -8.50
C GLY A 3 -13.81 2.30 -7.45
N ASP A 4 -14.85 3.11 -7.33
CA ASP A 4 -14.87 4.30 -6.48
C ASP A 4 -14.61 3.97 -5.00
N LEU A 5 -13.97 4.92 -4.29
CA LEU A 5 -13.78 4.85 -2.85
C LEU A 5 -14.67 5.88 -2.16
N TYR A 6 -15.36 5.45 -1.11
CA TYR A 6 -16.18 6.30 -0.26
C TYR A 6 -15.75 6.15 1.20
N GLU A 7 -15.75 7.26 1.93
CA GLU A 7 -15.61 7.31 3.37
C GLU A 7 -17.00 7.40 3.99
N TYR A 8 -17.26 6.54 4.98
CA TYR A 8 -18.46 6.60 5.81
C TYR A 8 -18.09 7.02 7.22
N VAL A 9 -18.51 8.21 7.63
CA VAL A 9 -18.25 8.76 8.96
C VAL A 9 -19.35 8.28 9.90
N ILE A 10 -19.03 7.28 10.73
CA ILE A 10 -20.00 6.61 11.62
C ILE A 10 -20.70 7.60 12.56
N SER A 11 -19.96 8.57 13.11
CA SER A 11 -20.48 9.51 14.10
C SER A 11 -21.53 10.48 13.55
N SER A 12 -21.43 10.86 12.28
CA SER A 12 -22.37 11.77 11.60
C SER A 12 -23.33 11.05 10.65
N GLY A 13 -23.06 9.78 10.33
CA GLY A 13 -23.77 9.03 9.29
C GLY A 13 -23.52 9.55 7.88
N SER A 14 -22.55 10.45 7.69
CA SER A 14 -22.29 11.07 6.39
C SER A 14 -21.38 10.22 5.52
N THR A 15 -21.70 10.14 4.23
CA THR A 15 -20.84 9.51 3.22
C THR A 15 -20.19 10.57 2.35
N ARG A 16 -18.89 10.43 2.08
CA ARG A 16 -18.13 11.30 1.18
C ARG A 16 -17.43 10.46 0.12
N LYS A 17 -17.53 10.86 -1.16
CA LYS A 17 -16.71 10.27 -2.23
C LYS A 17 -15.26 10.74 -2.06
N ILE A 18 -14.34 9.79 -1.99
CA ILE A 18 -12.90 10.02 -1.78
C ILE A 18 -12.12 9.84 -3.08
N LEU A 19 -12.52 8.88 -3.90
CA LEU A 19 -11.86 8.56 -5.15
C LEU A 19 -12.90 8.25 -6.23
N ASP A 20 -12.66 8.82 -7.40
CA ASP A 20 -13.34 8.46 -8.64
C ASP A 20 -12.36 7.66 -9.50
N LEU A 21 -12.58 6.36 -9.65
CA LEU A 21 -11.72 5.54 -10.51
C LEU A 21 -12.30 5.50 -11.94
N PRO A 22 -11.45 5.57 -12.97
CA PRO A 22 -11.90 5.30 -14.33
C PRO A 22 -12.60 3.95 -14.40
N TYR A 23 -13.66 3.84 -15.21
CA TYR A 23 -14.45 2.61 -15.41
C TYR A 23 -13.63 1.38 -15.83
N THR A 24 -12.39 1.57 -16.27
CA THR A 24 -11.43 0.53 -16.68
C THR A 24 -10.51 0.06 -15.55
N SER A 25 -10.68 0.60 -14.34
CA SER A 25 -9.83 0.36 -13.17
C SER A 25 -10.64 -0.02 -11.93
N TYR A 26 -10.03 -0.80 -11.05
CA TYR A 26 -10.63 -1.21 -9.78
C TYR A 26 -9.58 -1.29 -8.67
N VAL A 27 -10.05 -1.24 -7.43
CA VAL A 27 -9.24 -1.49 -6.23
C VAL A 27 -9.16 -2.99 -5.98
N GLU A 28 -7.96 -3.56 -6.06
CA GLU A 28 -7.74 -4.98 -5.76
C GLU A 28 -7.51 -5.21 -4.26
N ARG A 29 -6.79 -4.29 -3.62
CA ARG A 29 -6.38 -4.37 -2.20
C ARG A 29 -6.34 -2.99 -1.61
N PHE A 30 -6.68 -2.87 -0.34
CA PHE A 30 -6.83 -1.58 0.33
C PHE A 30 -6.38 -1.68 1.78
N VAL A 31 -5.60 -0.70 2.23
CA VAL A 31 -5.24 -0.50 3.63
C VAL A 31 -5.39 0.97 4.00
N PHE A 32 -5.82 1.22 5.23
CA PHE A 32 -6.15 2.55 5.74
C PHE A 32 -5.75 2.65 7.21
N ASN A 33 -5.15 3.77 7.60
CA ASN A 33 -4.74 4.04 8.97
C ASN A 33 -5.55 5.14 9.68
N GLY A 34 -6.64 5.61 9.06
CA GLY A 34 -7.51 6.66 9.59
C GLY A 34 -7.42 7.99 8.83
N ASN A 35 -6.28 8.31 8.22
CA ASN A 35 -6.09 9.53 7.44
C ASN A 35 -5.33 9.31 6.12
N GLN A 36 -4.71 8.14 5.94
CA GLN A 36 -3.97 7.80 4.75
C GLN A 36 -4.43 6.44 4.21
N ALA A 37 -4.64 6.39 2.90
CA ALA A 37 -5.01 5.18 2.19
C ALA A 37 -3.87 4.74 1.27
N LEU A 38 -3.66 3.43 1.20
CA LEU A 38 -2.81 2.76 0.23
C LEU A 38 -3.62 1.66 -0.43
N TRP A 39 -3.59 1.58 -1.75
CA TRP A 39 -4.26 0.50 -2.48
C TRP A 39 -3.47 0.02 -3.68
N LYS A 40 -3.75 -1.21 -4.08
CA LYS A 40 -3.34 -1.75 -5.38
C LYS A 40 -4.48 -1.44 -6.36
N GLN A 41 -4.24 -0.54 -7.31
CA GLN A 41 -5.15 -0.28 -8.42
C GLN A 41 -4.79 -1.21 -9.57
N ARG A 42 -5.79 -1.88 -10.16
CA ARG A 42 -5.60 -2.72 -11.34
C ARG A 42 -6.56 -2.31 -12.46
N ASN A 43 -6.14 -2.45 -13.71
CA ASN A 43 -7.00 -2.28 -14.88
C ASN A 43 -7.50 -3.64 -15.42
N PHE A 44 -8.40 -3.62 -16.40
CA PHE A 44 -8.91 -4.86 -17.00
C PHE A 44 -7.86 -5.66 -17.80
N ASP A 45 -6.78 -5.00 -18.23
CA ASP A 45 -5.62 -5.65 -18.86
C ASP A 45 -4.63 -6.23 -17.83
N GLN A 46 -5.02 -6.29 -16.55
CA GLN A 46 -4.26 -6.83 -15.43
C GLN A 46 -2.98 -6.05 -15.04
N TYR A 47 -2.77 -4.85 -15.58
CA TYR A 47 -1.72 -3.95 -15.13
C TYR A 47 -2.11 -3.34 -13.78
N GLY A 48 -1.23 -3.48 -12.79
CA GLY A 48 -1.45 -2.99 -11.44
C GLY A 48 -0.34 -2.09 -10.92
N LYS A 49 -0.71 -1.08 -10.13
CA LYS A 49 0.20 -0.15 -9.44
C LYS A 49 -0.23 0.09 -8.00
N ASN A 50 0.71 0.42 -7.13
CA ASN A 50 0.39 0.87 -5.77
C ASN A 50 0.17 2.38 -5.78
N VAL A 51 -0.90 2.82 -5.13
CA VAL A 51 -1.36 4.20 -5.12
C VAL A 51 -1.61 4.63 -3.67
N TYR A 52 -1.24 5.87 -3.35
CA TYR A 52 -1.37 6.49 -2.04
C TYR A 52 -2.29 7.71 -2.09
N LEU A 53 -3.02 7.94 -1.00
CA LEU A 53 -3.83 9.14 -0.79
C LEU A 53 -3.71 9.63 0.65
N ASN A 54 -3.46 10.93 0.82
CA ASN A 54 -3.51 11.61 2.11
C ASN A 54 -4.83 12.39 2.24
N LEU A 55 -5.71 11.98 3.15
CA LEU A 55 -6.99 12.63 3.40
C LEU A 55 -6.86 13.93 4.23
N ASP A 56 -5.74 14.13 4.92
CA ASP A 56 -5.47 15.37 5.65
C ASP A 56 -5.08 16.53 4.72
N ALA A 57 -4.80 16.25 3.44
CA ALA A 57 -4.50 17.27 2.47
C ALA A 57 -5.75 18.12 2.16
N VAL A 58 -5.58 19.43 1.95
CA VAL A 58 -6.68 20.37 1.62
C VAL A 58 -7.46 19.91 0.38
N ASN A 59 -6.77 19.33 -0.60
CA ASN A 59 -7.35 18.70 -1.77
C ASN A 59 -6.67 17.34 -1.99
N PRO A 60 -7.18 16.24 -1.39
CA PRO A 60 -6.59 14.92 -1.50
C PRO A 60 -6.52 14.49 -2.97
N GLN A 61 -5.32 14.15 -3.44
CA GLN A 61 -5.11 13.63 -4.80
C GLN A 61 -4.32 12.31 -4.74
N PRO A 62 -4.73 11.28 -5.49
CA PRO A 62 -4.00 10.03 -5.57
C PRO A 62 -2.58 10.24 -6.12
N THR A 63 -1.61 9.59 -5.52
CA THR A 63 -0.21 9.59 -5.95
C THR A 63 0.22 8.16 -6.28
N ASP A 64 0.70 7.95 -7.50
CA ASP A 64 1.27 6.66 -7.91
C ASP A 64 2.61 6.45 -7.21
N LEU A 65 2.73 5.35 -6.47
CA LEU A 65 3.97 4.96 -5.79
C LEU A 65 4.85 4.03 -6.63
N THR A 66 4.23 3.33 -7.60
CA THR A 66 4.91 2.43 -8.51
C THR A 66 4.42 2.63 -9.94
N LEU A 67 5.24 2.27 -10.92
CA LEU A 67 4.78 2.15 -12.29
C LEU A 67 3.77 0.98 -12.42
N PRO A 68 2.81 1.06 -13.36
CA PRO A 68 1.95 -0.07 -13.68
C PRO A 68 2.77 -1.26 -14.19
N VAL A 69 2.56 -2.43 -13.60
CA VAL A 69 3.19 -3.69 -14.02
C VAL A 69 2.12 -4.74 -14.28
N ILE A 70 2.32 -5.58 -15.29
CA ILE A 70 1.41 -6.70 -15.55
C ILE A 70 1.38 -7.67 -14.37
N GLN A 71 0.22 -8.27 -14.12
CA GLN A 71 0.07 -9.28 -13.08
C GLN A 71 1.13 -10.38 -13.23
N GLY A 72 1.94 -10.56 -12.18
CA GLY A 72 2.92 -11.63 -12.08
C GLY A 72 2.33 -12.93 -11.54
N LYS A 73 3.06 -14.05 -11.70
CA LYS A 73 2.65 -15.36 -11.14
C LYS A 73 2.52 -15.38 -9.61
N SER A 74 3.19 -14.46 -8.92
CA SER A 74 3.15 -14.35 -7.45
C SER A 74 2.96 -12.89 -7.04
N GLU A 75 1.80 -12.56 -6.49
CA GLU A 75 1.50 -11.24 -5.92
C GLU A 75 0.97 -11.39 -4.49
N TYR A 76 1.60 -10.70 -3.55
CA TYR A 76 1.39 -10.91 -2.11
C TYR A 76 0.43 -9.91 -1.50
N ARG A 77 -0.61 -10.38 -0.80
CA ARG A 77 -1.67 -9.53 -0.22
C ARG A 77 -1.17 -8.56 0.85
N GLN A 78 0.03 -8.79 1.37
CA GLN A 78 0.63 -8.02 2.44
C GLN A 78 0.97 -6.60 1.98
N MET A 79 0.26 -5.65 2.57
CA MET A 79 0.43 -4.21 2.40
C MET A 79 0.18 -3.56 3.76
N SER A 80 0.88 -2.48 4.07
CA SER A 80 0.61 -1.70 5.28
C SER A 80 1.06 -0.26 5.10
N ILE A 81 0.45 0.64 5.88
CA ILE A 81 0.77 2.06 5.91
C ILE A 81 0.86 2.56 7.36
N SER A 82 1.90 3.34 7.67
CA SER A 82 2.07 4.17 8.86
C SER A 82 1.98 5.65 8.46
N LYS A 83 2.20 6.57 9.40
CA LYS A 83 2.17 8.01 9.10
C LYS A 83 3.22 8.40 8.06
N ARG A 84 4.43 7.82 8.16
CA ARG A 84 5.56 8.17 7.30
C ARG A 84 5.87 7.14 6.21
N TYR A 85 5.53 5.87 6.42
CA TYR A 85 5.96 4.81 5.53
C TYR A 85 4.79 3.99 5.00
N ALA A 86 4.90 3.52 3.77
CA ALA A 86 4.10 2.42 3.27
C ALA A 86 5.02 1.26 2.88
N VAL A 87 4.55 0.03 3.06
CA VAL A 87 5.28 -1.20 2.72
C VAL A 87 4.36 -2.21 2.07
N TRP A 88 4.93 -3.03 1.21
CA TRP A 88 4.23 -4.14 0.58
C TRP A 88 5.23 -5.22 0.16
N LEU A 89 4.70 -6.40 -0.14
CA LEU A 89 5.51 -7.49 -0.68
C LEU A 89 5.33 -7.59 -2.19
N GLU A 90 6.44 -7.76 -2.89
CA GLU A 90 6.50 -7.93 -4.35
C GLU A 90 7.40 -9.10 -4.73
N THR A 91 7.17 -9.67 -5.91
CA THR A 91 8.04 -10.69 -6.47
C THR A 91 9.10 -10.03 -7.35
N SER A 92 10.36 -10.42 -7.16
CA SER A 92 11.48 -10.03 -8.03
C SER A 92 12.29 -11.28 -8.37
N GLY A 93 12.13 -11.79 -9.59
CA GLY A 93 12.60 -13.12 -9.97
C GLY A 93 11.95 -14.21 -9.10
N ASP A 94 12.76 -15.07 -8.50
CA ASP A 94 12.29 -16.14 -7.60
C ASP A 94 12.25 -15.71 -6.12
N LYS A 95 12.46 -14.42 -5.84
CA LYS A 95 12.53 -13.89 -4.47
C LYS A 95 11.32 -13.04 -4.13
N VAL A 96 10.95 -13.08 -2.85
CA VAL A 96 9.99 -12.16 -2.26
C VAL A 96 10.75 -10.98 -1.70
N MET A 97 10.41 -9.80 -2.19
CA MET A 97 11.03 -8.56 -1.78
C MET A 97 10.04 -7.78 -0.93
N LEU A 98 10.53 -7.28 0.20
CA LEU A 98 9.83 -6.27 0.96
C LEU A 98 10.20 -4.91 0.38
N MET A 99 9.19 -4.21 -0.12
CA MET A 99 9.31 -2.86 -0.66
C MET A 99 8.80 -1.87 0.38
N GLY A 100 9.37 -0.67 0.37
CA GLY A 100 8.93 0.43 1.21
C GLY A 100 8.96 1.74 0.46
N VAL A 101 8.20 2.73 0.92
CA VAL A 101 8.27 4.11 0.44
C VAL A 101 8.20 5.04 1.65
N ASP A 102 8.96 6.12 1.60
CA ASP A 102 8.83 7.24 2.54
C ASP A 102 7.82 8.19 1.89
N LEU A 103 6.66 8.34 2.50
CA LEU A 103 5.52 9.09 1.97
C LEU A 103 5.80 10.60 1.89
N GLU A 104 6.79 11.10 2.63
CA GLU A 104 7.24 12.50 2.53
C GLU A 104 8.18 12.71 1.34
N LEU A 105 8.97 11.69 0.99
CA LEU A 105 10.03 11.78 -0.03
C LEU A 105 9.62 11.15 -1.38
N GLY A 106 8.53 10.38 -1.41
CA GLY A 106 7.89 9.83 -2.61
C GLY A 106 8.59 8.62 -3.26
N ASN A 107 9.90 8.46 -3.10
CA ASN A 107 10.63 7.38 -3.77
C ASN A 107 10.52 6.03 -3.04
N ALA A 108 10.02 5.02 -3.75
CA ALA A 108 10.04 3.63 -3.29
C ALA A 108 11.48 3.07 -3.25
N PHE A 109 11.74 2.17 -2.31
CA PHE A 109 13.02 1.53 -2.08
C PHE A 109 12.85 0.08 -1.62
N ASN A 110 13.92 -0.69 -1.77
CA ASN A 110 13.94 -2.09 -1.38
C ASN A 110 14.42 -2.25 0.07
N LEU A 111 13.66 -2.96 0.90
CA LEU A 111 14.02 -3.28 2.28
C LEU A 111 14.74 -4.64 2.40
N GLY A 112 14.81 -5.41 1.32
CA GLY A 112 15.54 -6.67 1.22
C GLY A 112 14.64 -7.85 0.85
N ALA A 113 15.29 -8.95 0.49
CA ALA A 113 14.63 -10.22 0.29
C ALA A 113 14.19 -10.81 1.63
N ILE A 114 12.97 -11.32 1.70
CA ILE A 114 12.44 -11.99 2.88
C ILE A 114 11.74 -13.29 2.47
N LYS A 115 11.41 -14.14 3.45
CA LYS A 115 10.38 -15.17 3.26
C LYS A 115 9.00 -14.50 3.18
N VAL A 116 8.03 -15.17 2.57
CA VAL A 116 6.64 -14.71 2.58
C VAL A 116 6.20 -14.49 4.02
N ALA A 117 5.92 -13.24 4.38
CA ALA A 117 5.46 -12.91 5.71
C ALA A 117 3.96 -13.21 5.82
N GLN A 118 3.56 -13.81 6.94
CA GLN A 118 2.14 -13.99 7.27
C GLN A 118 1.48 -12.63 7.55
N PHE A 119 2.26 -11.71 8.14
CA PHE A 119 1.83 -10.36 8.48
C PHE A 119 2.94 -9.34 8.16
N VAL A 120 2.52 -8.18 7.67
CA VAL A 120 3.33 -6.97 7.52
C VAL A 120 2.50 -5.83 8.08
N GLY A 121 3.06 -5.07 9.02
CA GLY A 121 2.36 -3.98 9.67
C GLY A 121 3.29 -3.01 10.37
N PHE A 122 2.71 -2.03 11.06
CA PHE A 122 3.48 -1.06 11.83
C PHE A 122 3.06 -1.02 13.28
N ASN A 123 4.03 -0.80 14.17
CA ASN A 123 3.82 -0.37 15.54
C ASN A 123 4.47 1.02 15.70
N GLY A 124 3.67 2.07 15.62
CA GLY A 124 4.17 3.43 15.37
C GLY A 124 4.87 3.48 14.02
N GLU A 125 6.14 3.89 13.99
CA GLU A 125 6.98 3.89 12.77
C GLU A 125 7.90 2.68 12.66
N LYS A 126 7.83 1.74 13.62
CA LYS A 126 8.61 0.49 13.54
C LYS A 126 7.84 -0.52 12.72
N LEU A 127 8.52 -1.08 11.71
CA LEU A 127 7.98 -2.17 10.91
C LEU A 127 7.89 -3.44 11.78
N ALA A 128 6.75 -4.11 11.72
CA ALA A 128 6.49 -5.39 12.37
C ALA A 128 6.18 -6.45 11.30
N LEU A 129 6.84 -7.60 11.40
CA LEU A 129 6.69 -8.72 10.47
C LEU A 129 6.42 -9.99 11.26
N VAL A 130 5.55 -10.87 10.75
CA VAL A 130 5.46 -12.25 11.24
C VAL A 130 5.98 -13.19 10.15
N ILE A 131 7.11 -13.85 10.46
CA ILE A 131 7.79 -14.78 9.55
C ILE A 131 8.12 -16.05 10.34
N ASP A 132 7.77 -17.22 9.80
CA ASP A 132 7.94 -18.52 10.47
C ASP A 132 7.37 -18.49 11.92
N ASP A 133 6.16 -17.94 12.09
CA ASP A 133 5.46 -17.75 13.37
C ASP A 133 6.21 -16.89 14.41
N LYS A 134 7.22 -16.13 13.99
CA LYS A 134 8.00 -15.22 14.84
C LYS A 134 7.71 -13.77 14.50
N LEU A 135 7.37 -13.00 15.53
CA LEU A 135 7.24 -11.55 15.43
C LEU A 135 8.62 -10.89 15.46
N VAL A 136 8.93 -10.11 14.42
CA VAL A 136 10.18 -9.37 14.27
C VAL A 136 9.87 -7.90 14.11
N TYR A 137 10.59 -7.05 14.87
CA TYR A 137 10.55 -5.60 14.69
C TYR A 137 11.81 -5.12 13.97
N ARG A 138 11.62 -4.20 13.02
CA ARG A 138 12.71 -3.63 12.24
C ARG A 138 12.55 -2.11 12.12
N ASN A 139 13.65 -1.39 12.28
CA ASN A 139 13.70 0.01 11.90
C ASN A 139 13.86 0.13 10.38
N ILE A 140 13.11 1.05 9.77
CA ILE A 140 13.35 1.44 8.38
C ILE A 140 14.53 2.41 8.38
N VAL A 141 15.69 1.92 7.96
CA VAL A 141 16.92 2.72 7.86
C VAL A 141 17.21 2.94 6.38
N ARG A 142 17.30 4.21 5.96
CA ARG A 142 17.82 4.57 4.63
C ARG A 142 19.32 4.78 4.72
N SER A 143 20.07 4.11 3.87
CA SER A 143 21.42 4.55 3.52
C SER A 143 21.26 5.76 2.60
N ASN A 144 21.73 6.93 3.02
CA ASN A 144 21.86 8.09 2.12
C ASN A 144 22.95 7.83 1.09
#